data_AF-A0A7X6T7P8-F1
#
_entry.id   AF-A0A7X6T7P8-F1
#
_cell.length_a   1.000
_cell.length_b   1.000
_cell.length_c   1.000
_cell.angle_alpha   90.00
_cell.angle_beta   90.00
_cell.angle_gamma   90.00
#
_symmetry.space_group_name_H-M   'P 1'
#
loop_
_entity.id
_entity.type
_entity.pdbx_description
1 polymer ?
#
loop_
_entity_poly.entity_id
_entity_poly.type
_entity_poly.pdbx_seq_one_letter_code
_entity_poly.pdbx_strand_id
1 'polypeptide(L)'
;MQIKDIHTHTFPLEVGSALVCIDCDESLLREGHWHSAGLHPWYVTDNNRSSLDALESLLAHPRVLALGECGFDRLRGPSIQLQEDAFLRQVELSEKHCKPMILHVVKDFDRVIRLRKTLKPKEKWLIHGFRGGAEQARQLLASGLLLSFGVHANPDSVRSVPLESLFAETDGKADIEAVFKSISGIIGKSQSETMEIIMANISDFLA
;
A
#
# COMPACT_ATOMS: atom_id res chain seq x y z
N MET A 1 10.61 12.59 5.78
CA MET A 1 11.28 11.47 5.06
C MET A 1 11.32 11.82 3.57
N GLN A 2 12.28 11.32 2.78
CA GLN A 2 12.36 11.61 1.33
C GLN A 2 11.72 10.50 0.47
N ILE A 3 10.73 9.79 1.01
CA ILE A 3 10.10 8.67 0.31
C ILE A 3 9.21 9.25 -0.80
N LYS A 4 9.49 8.84 -2.04
CA LYS A 4 8.82 9.27 -3.27
C LYS A 4 8.01 8.13 -3.91
N ASP A 5 8.30 6.89 -3.54
CA ASP A 5 7.61 5.67 -3.97
C ASP A 5 7.00 4.96 -2.74
N ILE A 6 5.66 4.90 -2.67
CA ILE A 6 4.96 4.31 -1.52
C ILE A 6 4.97 2.79 -1.52
N HIS A 7 5.25 2.13 -2.66
CA HIS A 7 5.21 0.67 -2.75
C HIS A 7 6.07 0.13 -3.90
N THR A 8 7.04 -0.70 -3.55
CA THR A 8 7.85 -1.43 -4.52
C THR A 8 8.32 -2.78 -3.98
N HIS A 9 8.52 -3.74 -4.88
CA HIS A 9 9.15 -5.02 -4.56
C HIS A 9 10.64 -5.06 -4.91
N THR A 10 11.21 -3.94 -5.36
CA THR A 10 12.63 -3.84 -5.73
C THR A 10 13.34 -2.81 -4.87
N PHE A 11 14.59 -3.08 -4.54
CA PHE A 11 15.43 -2.12 -3.82
C PHE A 11 15.89 -1.02 -4.78
N PRO A 12 15.50 0.25 -4.58
CA PRO A 12 15.94 1.34 -5.44
C PRO A 12 17.44 1.61 -5.23
N LEU A 13 18.09 2.16 -6.27
CA LEU A 13 19.48 2.62 -6.17
C LEU A 13 19.62 3.81 -5.21
N GLU A 14 18.61 4.70 -5.21
CA GLU A 14 18.54 5.82 -4.28
C GLU A 14 18.04 5.34 -2.91
N VAL A 15 18.95 5.22 -1.96
CA VAL A 15 18.68 4.72 -0.61
C VAL A 15 17.67 5.62 0.11
N GLY A 16 16.66 5.00 0.75
CA GLY A 16 15.64 5.70 1.53
C GLY A 16 14.56 6.43 0.71
N SER A 17 14.57 6.27 -0.62
CA SER A 17 13.62 6.92 -1.54
C SER A 17 12.29 6.16 -1.73
N ALA A 18 12.21 4.90 -1.29
CA ALA A 18 11.02 4.06 -1.45
C ALA A 18 10.69 3.31 -0.17
N LEU A 19 9.43 2.91 -0.05
CA LEU A 19 8.97 1.91 0.89
C LEU A 19 8.98 0.53 0.22
N VAL A 20 9.97 -0.29 0.58
CA VAL A 20 10.18 -1.61 -0.02
C VAL A 20 9.31 -2.64 0.71
N CYS A 21 8.42 -3.30 -0.02
CA CYS A 21 7.58 -4.36 0.50
C CYS A 21 8.39 -5.65 0.65
N ILE A 22 8.43 -6.17 1.87
CA ILE A 22 9.07 -7.45 2.21
C ILE A 22 8.04 -8.43 2.80
N ASP A 23 8.32 -9.72 2.65
CA ASP A 23 7.55 -10.77 3.33
C ASP A 23 7.84 -10.75 4.84
N CYS A 24 7.14 -11.62 5.59
CA CYS A 24 7.29 -11.78 7.04
C CYS A 24 8.63 -12.46 7.44
N ASP A 25 9.75 -11.90 6.99
CA ASP A 25 11.12 -12.38 7.21
C ASP A 25 12.08 -11.22 7.51
N GLU A 26 12.61 -11.19 8.73
CA GLU A 26 13.54 -10.16 9.21
C GLU A 26 14.85 -10.11 8.42
N SER A 27 15.27 -11.22 7.81
CA SER A 27 16.51 -11.27 7.01
C SER A 27 16.44 -10.44 5.72
N LEU A 28 15.23 -10.03 5.30
CA LEU A 28 15.02 -9.17 4.14
C LEU A 28 15.22 -7.69 4.44
N LEU A 29 15.30 -7.30 5.72
CA LEU A 29 15.59 -5.93 6.11
C LEU A 29 16.96 -5.50 5.59
N ARG A 30 17.00 -4.30 4.99
CA ARG A 30 18.23 -3.68 4.52
C ARG A 30 18.45 -2.33 5.17
N GLU A 31 19.69 -2.09 5.56
CA GLU A 31 20.11 -0.79 6.08
C GLU A 31 19.94 0.30 5.02
N GLY A 32 19.57 1.50 5.47
CA GLY A 32 19.28 2.63 4.59
C GLY A 32 17.91 2.59 3.89
N HIS A 33 17.24 1.45 3.86
CA HIS A 33 15.91 1.31 3.25
C HIS A 33 14.79 1.37 4.29
N TRP A 34 13.63 1.87 3.86
CA TRP A 34 12.37 1.82 4.58
C TRP A 34 11.54 0.67 4.04
N HIS A 35 10.76 0.04 4.91
CA HIS A 35 10.05 -1.20 4.57
C HIS A 35 8.58 -1.16 4.95
N SER A 36 7.76 -1.81 4.15
CA SER A 36 6.49 -2.37 4.59
C SER A 36 6.66 -3.89 4.74
N ALA A 37 6.02 -4.48 5.74
CA ALA A 37 6.03 -5.93 5.93
C ALA A 37 4.62 -6.46 6.10
N GLY A 38 4.30 -7.59 5.47
CA GLY A 38 2.97 -8.18 5.52
C GLY A 38 2.93 -9.62 5.04
N LEU A 39 1.81 -10.28 5.31
CA LEU A 39 1.47 -11.58 4.76
C LEU A 39 0.53 -11.38 3.57
N HIS A 40 1.09 -11.49 2.37
CA HIS A 40 0.38 -11.34 1.11
C HIS A 40 -0.74 -12.40 0.97
N PRO A 41 -1.93 -12.05 0.43
CA PRO A 41 -3.07 -12.99 0.35
C PRO A 41 -2.76 -14.30 -0.35
N TRP A 42 -1.83 -14.31 -1.31
CA TRP A 42 -1.45 -15.51 -2.05
C TRP A 42 -0.77 -16.59 -1.20
N TYR A 43 -0.09 -16.19 -0.12
CA TYR A 43 0.76 -17.07 0.70
C TYR A 43 0.12 -17.43 2.03
N VAL A 44 -1.12 -16.99 2.25
CA VAL A 44 -1.92 -17.37 3.40
C VAL A 44 -2.19 -18.88 3.37
N THR A 45 -2.10 -19.51 4.54
CA THR A 45 -2.34 -20.95 4.77
C THR A 45 -3.31 -21.15 5.95
N ASP A 46 -3.65 -22.40 6.27
CA ASP A 46 -4.42 -22.71 7.48
C ASP A 46 -3.63 -22.46 8.79
N ASN A 47 -2.29 -22.32 8.71
CA ASN A 47 -1.44 -22.10 9.88
C ASN A 47 -0.47 -20.93 9.65
N ASN A 48 -0.99 -19.70 9.73
CA ASN A 48 -0.18 -18.48 9.58
C ASN A 48 0.50 -18.02 10.87
N ARG A 49 0.41 -18.79 11.95
CA ARG A 49 0.83 -18.33 13.29
C ARG A 49 2.29 -17.86 13.30
N SER A 50 3.20 -18.65 12.72
CA SER A 50 4.61 -18.29 12.65
C SER A 50 4.86 -17.03 11.83
N SER A 51 4.18 -16.87 10.69
CA SER A 51 4.31 -15.69 9.83
C SER A 51 3.76 -14.44 10.51
N LEU A 52 2.65 -14.55 11.23
CA LEU A 52 2.06 -13.43 11.98
C LEU A 52 2.89 -13.05 13.20
N ASP A 53 3.49 -14.03 13.92
CA ASP A 53 4.42 -13.77 15.03
C ASP A 53 5.70 -13.06 14.52
N ALA A 54 6.22 -13.48 13.35
CA ALA A 54 7.36 -12.83 12.69
C ALA A 54 7.00 -11.41 12.22
N LEU A 55 5.82 -11.22 11.63
CA LEU A 55 5.32 -9.92 11.24
C LEU A 55 5.20 -8.97 12.43
N GLU A 56 4.65 -9.42 13.56
CA GLU A 56 4.54 -8.61 14.77
C GLU A 56 5.91 -8.11 15.25
N SER A 57 6.92 -8.97 15.17
CA SER A 57 8.31 -8.60 15.50
C SER A 57 8.87 -7.56 14.53
N LEU A 58 8.63 -7.74 13.23
CA LEU A 58 9.00 -6.78 12.17
C LEU A 58 8.36 -5.40 12.37
N LEU A 59 7.08 -5.34 12.73
CA LEU A 59 6.35 -4.08 12.91
C LEU A 59 6.88 -3.23 14.08
N ALA A 60 7.62 -3.83 15.02
CA ALA A 60 8.33 -3.11 16.06
C ALA A 60 9.66 -2.51 15.58
N HIS A 61 10.19 -2.95 14.44
CA HIS A 61 11.47 -2.49 13.93
C HIS A 61 11.35 -1.04 13.37
N PRO A 62 12.28 -0.12 13.70
CA PRO A 62 12.16 1.30 13.34
C PRO A 62 12.20 1.57 11.84
N ARG A 63 12.70 0.63 11.03
CA ARG A 63 12.70 0.73 9.56
C ARG A 63 11.42 0.23 8.90
N VAL A 64 10.53 -0.43 9.64
CA VAL A 64 9.23 -0.88 9.13
C VAL A 64 8.21 0.21 9.41
N LEU A 65 7.78 0.91 8.37
CA LEU A 65 6.93 2.09 8.49
C LEU A 65 5.45 1.80 8.25
N ALA A 66 5.14 0.70 7.55
CA ALA A 66 3.77 0.29 7.28
C ALA A 66 3.63 -1.24 7.37
N LEU A 67 2.39 -1.70 7.57
CA LEU A 67 2.02 -3.09 7.40
C LEU A 67 1.57 -3.31 5.95
N GLY A 68 2.20 -4.24 5.25
CA GLY A 68 1.80 -4.64 3.92
C GLY A 68 2.96 -5.29 3.18
N GLU A 69 2.70 -6.09 2.16
CA GLU A 69 1.40 -6.18 1.49
C GLU A 69 0.48 -7.24 2.11
N CYS A 70 -0.81 -6.91 2.27
CA CYS A 70 -1.86 -7.81 2.74
C CYS A 70 -3.16 -7.54 1.98
N GLY A 71 -4.24 -8.32 2.18
CA GLY A 71 -5.54 -8.02 1.57
C GLY A 71 -6.17 -9.21 0.89
N PHE A 72 -6.65 -9.03 -0.35
CA PHE A 72 -7.51 -9.98 -1.04
C PHE A 72 -7.20 -10.12 -2.54
N ASP A 73 -7.08 -11.35 -3.01
CA ASP A 73 -7.10 -11.69 -4.43
C ASP A 73 -8.16 -12.77 -4.69
N ARG A 74 -9.20 -12.42 -5.45
CA ARG A 74 -10.25 -13.39 -5.84
C ARG A 74 -9.82 -14.36 -6.94
N LEU A 75 -8.74 -14.08 -7.63
CA LEU A 75 -8.25 -14.84 -8.77
C LEU A 75 -7.09 -15.76 -8.40
N ARG A 76 -6.42 -15.53 -7.26
CA ARG A 76 -5.24 -16.28 -6.83
C ARG A 76 -5.18 -16.46 -5.31
N GLY A 77 -4.42 -17.45 -4.87
CA GLY A 77 -4.23 -17.75 -3.45
C GLY A 77 -5.23 -18.76 -2.89
N PRO A 78 -5.33 -18.87 -1.56
CA PRO A 78 -6.23 -19.78 -0.87
C PRO A 78 -7.68 -19.24 -0.91
N SER A 79 -8.58 -19.93 -0.20
CA SER A 79 -9.97 -19.49 -0.08
C SER A 79 -10.07 -18.05 0.45
N ILE A 80 -11.09 -17.33 0.01
CA ILE A 80 -11.31 -15.95 0.47
C ILE A 80 -11.56 -15.88 1.99
N GLN A 81 -12.10 -16.94 2.59
CA GLN A 81 -12.24 -17.00 4.04
C GLN A 81 -10.88 -16.99 4.74
N LEU A 82 -9.91 -17.79 4.26
CA LEU A 82 -8.57 -17.80 4.82
C LEU A 82 -7.87 -16.44 4.64
N GLN A 83 -8.02 -15.83 3.46
CA GLN A 83 -7.50 -14.49 3.21
C GLN A 83 -8.10 -13.47 4.18
N GLU A 84 -9.41 -13.55 4.46
CA GLU A 84 -10.09 -12.68 5.43
C GLU A 84 -9.61 -12.90 6.86
N ASP A 85 -9.49 -14.16 7.30
CA ASP A 85 -9.00 -14.47 8.64
C ASP A 85 -7.58 -13.91 8.84
N ALA A 86 -6.68 -14.10 7.88
CA ALA A 86 -5.33 -13.53 7.92
C ALA A 86 -5.33 -12.00 7.84
N PHE A 87 -6.21 -11.41 7.03
CA PHE A 87 -6.34 -9.95 6.92
C PHE A 87 -6.81 -9.34 8.25
N LEU A 88 -7.81 -9.92 8.91
CA LEU A 88 -8.29 -9.43 10.21
C LEU A 88 -7.21 -9.44 11.27
N ARG A 89 -6.39 -10.51 11.34
CA ARG A 89 -5.22 -10.56 12.24
C ARG A 89 -4.21 -9.46 11.93
N GLN A 90 -3.99 -9.17 10.65
CA GLN A 90 -3.08 -8.08 10.24
C GLN A 90 -3.65 -6.70 10.57
N VAL A 91 -4.96 -6.48 10.46
CA VAL A 91 -5.61 -5.24 10.93
C VAL A 91 -5.36 -5.03 12.43
N GLU A 92 -5.49 -6.07 13.25
CA GLU A 92 -5.19 -5.97 14.69
C GLU A 92 -3.73 -5.60 14.96
N LEU A 93 -2.79 -6.17 14.21
CA LEU A 93 -1.36 -5.84 14.32
C LEU A 93 -1.06 -4.40 13.90
N SER A 94 -1.69 -3.94 12.81
CA SER A 94 -1.60 -2.54 12.35
C SER A 94 -2.06 -1.57 13.44
N GLU A 95 -3.22 -1.80 14.04
CA GLU A 95 -3.74 -0.95 15.13
C GLU A 95 -2.87 -1.02 16.38
N LYS A 96 -2.36 -2.21 16.73
CA LYS A 96 -1.48 -2.39 17.90
C LYS A 96 -0.17 -1.63 17.76
N HIS A 97 0.40 -1.60 16.55
CA HIS A 97 1.70 -0.96 16.27
C HIS A 97 1.58 0.46 15.70
N CYS A 98 0.35 0.98 15.57
CA CYS A 98 0.06 2.28 14.95
C CYS A 98 0.72 2.39 13.57
N LYS A 99 0.50 1.37 12.72
CA LYS A 99 1.09 1.30 11.38
C LYS A 99 -0.01 1.39 10.33
N PRO A 100 0.10 2.28 9.33
CA PRO A 100 -0.82 2.29 8.22
C PRO A 100 -0.65 1.01 7.38
N MET A 101 -1.67 0.67 6.59
CA MET A 101 -1.73 -0.57 5.82
C MET A 101 -1.65 -0.34 4.31
N ILE A 102 -0.88 -1.18 3.62
CA ILE A 102 -0.81 -1.26 2.15
C ILE A 102 -1.48 -2.55 1.69
N LEU A 103 -2.51 -2.40 0.85
CA LEU A 103 -3.47 -3.44 0.52
C LEU A 103 -3.36 -3.88 -0.94
N HIS A 104 -3.17 -5.19 -1.13
CA HIS A 104 -3.48 -5.91 -2.35
C HIS A 104 -5.00 -6.09 -2.48
N VAL A 105 -5.60 -5.63 -3.56
CA VAL A 105 -7.03 -5.89 -3.80
C VAL A 105 -7.30 -6.19 -5.26
N VAL A 106 -7.60 -7.46 -5.56
CA VAL A 106 -8.01 -7.90 -6.91
C VAL A 106 -9.44 -8.39 -6.88
N LYS A 107 -10.32 -7.58 -7.49
CA LYS A 107 -11.77 -7.83 -7.66
C LYS A 107 -12.58 -8.00 -6.37
N ASP A 108 -12.08 -7.62 -5.19
CA ASP A 108 -12.83 -7.69 -3.90
C ASP A 108 -12.94 -6.35 -3.16
N PHE A 109 -13.02 -5.23 -3.90
CA PHE A 109 -13.12 -3.88 -3.35
C PHE A 109 -14.28 -3.70 -2.37
N ASP A 110 -15.45 -4.28 -2.67
CA ASP A 110 -16.63 -4.18 -1.80
C ASP A 110 -16.40 -4.81 -0.43
N ARG A 111 -15.60 -5.89 -0.35
CA ARG A 111 -15.23 -6.50 0.93
C ARG A 111 -14.40 -5.55 1.76
N VAL A 112 -13.39 -4.92 1.15
CA VAL A 112 -12.53 -3.96 1.85
C VAL A 112 -13.34 -2.77 2.36
N ILE A 113 -14.27 -2.25 1.54
CA ILE A 113 -15.21 -1.19 1.97
C ILE A 113 -16.07 -1.64 3.16
N ARG A 114 -16.66 -2.85 3.10
CA ARG A 114 -17.47 -3.39 4.20
C ARG A 114 -16.64 -3.54 5.48
N LEU A 115 -15.44 -4.13 5.38
CA LEU A 115 -14.55 -4.33 6.52
C LEU A 115 -14.11 -3.00 7.13
N ARG A 116 -13.72 -2.01 6.31
CA ARG A 116 -13.35 -0.67 6.80
C ARG A 116 -14.49 0.00 7.58
N LYS A 117 -15.74 -0.15 7.10
CA LYS A 117 -16.95 0.38 7.76
C LYS A 117 -17.30 -0.36 9.06
N THR A 118 -17.13 -1.68 9.08
CA THR A 118 -17.45 -2.52 10.25
C THR A 118 -16.40 -2.37 11.35
N LEU A 119 -15.13 -2.48 10.99
CA LEU A 119 -14.02 -2.46 11.93
C LEU A 119 -13.71 -1.05 12.44
N LYS A 120 -13.99 -0.02 11.62
CA LYS A 120 -13.67 1.39 11.89
C LYS A 120 -12.23 1.59 12.41
N PRO A 121 -11.20 1.05 11.73
CA PRO A 121 -9.82 1.16 12.18
C PRO A 121 -9.39 2.63 12.25
N LYS A 122 -8.45 2.92 13.15
CA LYS A 122 -7.82 4.24 13.25
C LYS A 122 -6.78 4.41 12.16
N GLU A 123 -6.08 3.33 11.83
CA GLU A 123 -4.99 3.35 10.86
C GLU A 123 -5.49 3.54 9.42
N LYS A 124 -4.64 4.17 8.62
CA LYS A 124 -4.92 4.49 7.21
C LYS A 124 -4.73 3.23 6.37
N TRP A 125 -5.62 3.02 5.40
CA TRP A 125 -5.56 1.89 4.47
C TRP A 125 -5.40 2.42 3.05
N LEU A 126 -4.31 2.04 2.40
CA LEU A 126 -4.00 2.39 1.02
C LEU A 126 -4.09 1.15 0.15
N ILE A 127 -4.89 1.20 -0.92
CA ILE A 127 -4.93 0.15 -1.94
C ILE A 127 -3.85 0.46 -2.97
N HIS A 128 -2.92 -0.48 -3.10
CA HIS A 128 -1.85 -0.36 -4.06
C HIS A 128 -2.29 -0.80 -5.46
N GLY A 129 -1.61 -0.30 -6.48
CA GLY A 129 -1.77 -0.74 -7.85
C GLY A 129 -3.12 -0.39 -8.47
N PHE A 130 -3.78 0.68 -8.03
CA PHE A 130 -5.17 0.93 -8.43
C PHE A 130 -5.30 1.26 -9.93
N ARG A 131 -6.09 0.43 -10.63
CA ARG A 131 -6.35 0.54 -12.08
C ARG A 131 -7.84 0.60 -12.43
N GLY A 132 -8.71 0.69 -11.42
CA GLY A 132 -10.15 0.84 -11.62
C GLY A 132 -10.51 2.18 -12.25
N GLY A 133 -11.80 2.40 -12.56
CA GLY A 133 -12.31 3.65 -13.10
C GLY A 133 -12.65 4.70 -12.03
N ALA A 134 -12.91 5.94 -12.46
CA ALA A 134 -13.10 7.08 -11.56
C ALA A 134 -14.25 6.92 -10.56
N GLU A 135 -15.32 6.22 -10.94
CA GLU A 135 -16.44 5.97 -10.03
C GLU A 135 -16.05 5.05 -8.88
N GLN A 136 -15.34 3.96 -9.18
CA GLN A 136 -14.81 3.07 -8.14
C GLN A 136 -13.79 3.79 -7.25
N ALA A 137 -12.93 4.64 -7.83
CA ALA A 137 -11.99 5.45 -7.07
C ALA A 137 -12.71 6.34 -6.05
N ARG A 138 -13.74 7.09 -6.49
CA ARG A 138 -14.56 7.93 -5.60
C ARG A 138 -15.24 7.14 -4.49
N GLN A 139 -15.76 5.96 -4.78
CA GLN A 139 -16.41 5.10 -3.78
C GLN A 139 -15.43 4.60 -2.71
N LEU A 140 -14.21 4.25 -3.12
CA LEU A 140 -13.14 3.83 -2.20
C LEU A 140 -12.71 5.01 -1.32
N LEU A 141 -12.44 6.17 -1.91
CA LEU A 141 -12.08 7.39 -1.18
C LEU A 141 -13.17 7.81 -0.18
N ALA A 142 -14.44 7.81 -0.60
CA ALA A 142 -15.58 8.12 0.26
C ALA A 142 -15.74 7.13 1.44
N SER A 143 -15.13 5.95 1.35
CA SER A 143 -15.12 4.94 2.41
C SER A 143 -13.89 5.03 3.32
N GLY A 144 -13.03 6.05 3.13
CA GLY A 144 -11.82 6.26 3.94
C GLY A 144 -10.62 5.43 3.50
N LEU A 145 -10.61 4.93 2.26
CA LEU A 145 -9.48 4.23 1.65
C LEU A 145 -8.66 5.22 0.81
N LEU A 146 -7.35 5.02 0.74
CA LEU A 146 -6.42 5.76 -0.12
C LEU A 146 -6.01 4.91 -1.32
N LEU A 147 -5.49 5.53 -2.37
CA LEU A 147 -5.13 4.86 -3.62
C LEU A 147 -3.73 5.31 -4.07
N SER A 148 -2.88 4.37 -4.47
CA SER A 148 -1.65 4.65 -5.21
C SER A 148 -1.77 4.22 -6.66
N PHE A 149 -0.92 4.85 -7.48
CA PHE A 149 -0.97 4.77 -8.93
C PHE A 149 0.41 4.52 -9.51
N GLY A 150 0.51 3.48 -10.35
CA GLY A 150 1.69 3.24 -11.19
C GLY A 150 1.54 3.81 -12.61
N VAL A 151 2.49 3.48 -13.49
CA VAL A 151 2.55 4.01 -14.87
C VAL A 151 1.30 3.69 -15.73
N HIS A 152 0.59 2.61 -15.42
CA HIS A 152 -0.62 2.16 -16.14
C HIS A 152 -1.93 2.55 -15.42
N ALA A 153 -1.89 3.57 -14.57
CA ALA A 153 -3.07 4.09 -13.91
C ALA A 153 -4.12 4.59 -14.92
N ASN A 154 -5.40 4.43 -14.56
CA ASN A 154 -6.49 5.03 -15.31
C ASN A 154 -6.49 6.56 -15.11
N PRO A 155 -6.34 7.37 -16.17
CA PRO A 155 -6.28 8.83 -16.05
C PRO A 155 -7.49 9.46 -15.37
N ASP A 156 -8.69 8.94 -15.59
CA ASP A 156 -9.90 9.49 -14.99
C ASP A 156 -9.96 9.22 -13.49
N SER A 157 -9.40 8.09 -13.06
CA SER A 157 -9.25 7.76 -11.65
C SER A 157 -8.26 8.68 -10.96
N VAL A 158 -7.09 8.89 -11.58
CA VAL A 158 -6.07 9.82 -11.07
C VAL A 158 -6.66 11.24 -10.91
N ARG A 159 -7.42 11.74 -11.90
CA ARG A 159 -8.08 13.05 -11.80
C ARG A 159 -9.17 13.14 -10.74
N SER A 160 -9.75 12.00 -10.35
CA SER A 160 -10.81 11.96 -9.35
C SER A 160 -10.30 11.98 -7.91
N VAL A 161 -8.99 11.79 -7.70
CA VAL A 161 -8.37 11.80 -6.37
C VAL A 161 -7.94 13.23 -6.01
N PRO A 162 -8.29 13.72 -4.81
CA PRO A 162 -7.75 14.98 -4.29
C PRO A 162 -6.22 14.96 -4.24
N LEU A 163 -5.57 16.09 -4.56
CA LEU A 163 -4.11 16.15 -4.64
C LEU A 163 -3.43 15.80 -3.32
N GLU A 164 -4.06 16.15 -2.19
CA GLU A 164 -3.65 15.84 -0.81
C GLU A 164 -3.78 14.34 -0.44
N SER A 165 -4.24 13.50 -1.36
CA SER A 165 -4.40 12.06 -1.18
C SER A 165 -3.91 11.26 -2.38
N LEU A 166 -3.09 11.90 -3.23
CA LEU A 166 -2.52 11.29 -4.42
C LEU A 166 -1.19 10.61 -4.09
N PHE A 167 -1.12 9.30 -4.32
CA PHE A 167 0.09 8.50 -4.09
C PHE A 167 0.59 7.89 -5.40
N ALA A 168 1.90 7.67 -5.49
CA ALA A 168 2.54 7.04 -6.63
C ALA A 168 3.44 5.90 -6.20
N GLU A 169 3.59 4.92 -7.08
CA GLU A 169 4.36 3.72 -6.80
C GLU A 169 4.96 3.11 -8.05
N THR A 170 6.00 2.28 -7.89
CA THR A 170 6.58 1.53 -9.01
C THR A 170 6.11 0.08 -9.10
N ASP A 171 5.70 -0.53 -7.97
CA ASP A 171 5.35 -1.96 -7.88
C ASP A 171 6.47 -2.87 -8.45
N GLY A 172 7.73 -2.38 -8.43
CA GLY A 172 8.90 -3.05 -9.02
C GLY A 172 8.90 -3.18 -10.56
N LYS A 173 7.97 -2.53 -11.27
CA LYS A 173 7.74 -2.71 -12.72
C LYS A 173 8.16 -1.53 -13.58
N ALA A 174 8.45 -0.39 -12.97
CA ALA A 174 8.79 0.84 -13.67
C ALA A 174 9.77 1.69 -12.85
N ASP A 175 10.32 2.72 -13.49
CA ASP A 175 11.05 3.78 -12.80
C ASP A 175 10.08 4.80 -12.22
N ILE A 176 10.38 5.35 -11.03
CA ILE A 176 9.44 6.26 -10.34
C ILE A 176 9.30 7.59 -11.11
N GLU A 177 10.34 8.01 -11.82
CA GLU A 177 10.33 9.17 -12.71
C GLU A 177 9.35 8.97 -13.88
N ALA A 178 9.21 7.74 -14.39
CA ALA A 178 8.21 7.44 -15.42
C ALA A 178 6.78 7.53 -14.88
N VAL A 179 6.58 7.14 -13.62
CA VAL A 179 5.29 7.25 -12.92
C VAL A 179 4.94 8.73 -12.70
N PHE A 180 5.89 9.54 -12.21
CA PHE A 180 5.69 10.98 -12.04
C PHE A 180 5.40 11.68 -13.35
N LYS A 181 6.11 11.35 -14.43
CA LYS A 181 5.81 11.89 -15.76
C LYS A 181 4.38 11.55 -16.22
N SER A 182 3.91 10.33 -15.96
CA SER A 182 2.54 9.92 -16.29
C SER A 182 1.51 10.72 -15.49
N ILE A 183 1.65 10.72 -14.16
CA ILE A 183 0.72 11.39 -13.25
C ILE A 183 0.71 12.90 -13.46
N SER A 184 1.87 13.54 -13.59
CA SER A 184 1.97 14.99 -13.76
C SER A 184 1.26 15.47 -15.02
N GLY A 185 1.36 14.70 -16.11
CA GLY A 185 0.63 14.96 -17.36
C GLY A 185 -0.88 14.82 -17.23
N ILE A 186 -1.37 13.93 -16.34
CA ILE A 186 -2.80 13.72 -16.11
C ILE A 186 -3.41 14.87 -15.29
N ILE A 187 -2.71 15.35 -14.25
CA ILE A 187 -3.17 16.39 -13.33
C ILE A 187 -2.77 17.82 -13.75
N GLY A 188 -2.01 17.97 -14.83
CA GLY A 188 -1.62 19.26 -15.38
C GLY A 188 -0.59 20.02 -14.52
N LYS A 189 0.34 19.30 -13.89
CA LYS A 189 1.43 19.86 -13.06
C LYS A 189 2.81 19.53 -13.63
N SER A 190 3.84 20.24 -13.17
CA SER A 190 5.22 19.82 -13.41
C SER A 190 5.55 18.54 -12.63
N GLN A 191 6.57 17.81 -13.08
CA GLN A 191 7.05 16.61 -12.36
C GLN A 191 7.56 16.96 -10.96
N SER A 192 8.26 18.08 -10.80
CA SER A 192 8.76 18.56 -9.50
C SER A 192 7.63 18.85 -8.52
N GLU A 193 6.60 19.60 -8.94
CA GLU A 193 5.42 19.84 -8.09
C GLU A 193 4.68 18.54 -7.75
N THR A 194 4.58 17.62 -8.72
CA THR A 194 3.92 16.32 -8.52
C THR A 194 4.66 15.48 -7.49
N MET A 195 5.99 15.44 -7.58
CA MET A 195 6.86 14.77 -6.62
C MET A 195 6.71 15.37 -5.22
N GLU A 196 6.72 16.70 -5.08
CA GLU A 196 6.54 17.37 -3.78
C GLU A 196 5.20 17.03 -3.13
N ILE A 197 4.11 17.05 -3.91
CA ILE A 197 2.77 16.66 -3.45
C ILE A 197 2.78 15.22 -2.95
N ILE A 198 3.32 14.29 -3.73
CA ILE A 198 3.33 12.86 -3.38
C ILE A 198 4.19 12.60 -2.14
N MET A 199 5.36 13.23 -2.05
CA MET A 199 6.24 13.11 -0.89
C MET A 199 5.59 13.64 0.39
N ALA A 200 4.85 14.75 0.30
CA ALA A 200 4.08 15.27 1.43
C ALA A 200 2.99 14.28 1.87
N ASN A 201 2.20 13.75 0.91
CA ASN A 201 1.16 12.77 1.19
C ASN A 201 1.72 11.48 1.80
N ILE A 202 2.87 10.99 1.32
CA ILE A 202 3.55 9.81 1.88
C ILE A 202 4.01 10.10 3.32
N SER A 203 4.59 11.27 3.56
CA SER A 203 4.99 11.66 4.91
C SER A 203 3.80 11.69 5.87
N ASP A 204 2.66 12.23 5.42
CA ASP A 204 1.44 12.25 6.22
C ASP A 204 0.85 10.86 6.41
N PHE A 205 0.89 10.00 5.40
CA PHE A 205 0.41 8.62 5.49
C PHE A 205 1.18 7.80 6.53
N LEU A 206 2.50 8.01 6.62
CA LEU A 206 3.42 7.27 7.51
C LEU A 206 3.63 7.94 8.89
N ALA A 207 3.02 9.10 9.13
CA ALA A 207 3.05 9.81 10.41
C ALA A 207 2.00 9.29 11.39
#